data_AF-A0A9E4F1B7-F1
#
_entry.id   AF-A0A9E4F1B7-F1
#
_cell.length_a   1.000
_cell.length_b   1.000
_cell.length_c   1.000
_cell.angle_alpha   90.00
_cell.angle_beta   90.00
_cell.angle_gamma   90.00
#
_symmetry.space_group_name_H-M   'P 1'
#
loop_
_entity.id
_entity.type
_entity.pdbx_description
1 polymer ?
#
loop_
_entity_poly.entity_id
_entity_poly.type
_entity_poly.pdbx_seq_one_letter_code
_entity_poly.pdbx_strand_id
1 'polypeptide(L)'
;LLYLMNGCLACHKIRGAGGVVGPDLTFAGERRKDPKWHIEHFKFPQKVSPGSAMPAYGHLKPEDLEALTVYMLSLRRAPSALALAAPRPAATGKK
;
A
#
# COMPACT_ATOMS: atom_id res chain seq x y z
N LEU A 1 0.63 -6.88 -12.09
CA LEU A 1 -0.46 -6.71 -13.08
C LEU A 1 -1.76 -6.24 -12.43
N LEU A 2 -2.23 -6.86 -11.35
CA LEU A 2 -3.50 -6.55 -10.68
C LEU A 2 -3.77 -5.05 -10.43
N TYR A 3 -2.78 -4.29 -9.94
CA TYR A 3 -2.90 -2.83 -9.74
C TYR A 3 -3.20 -2.06 -11.04
N LEU A 4 -2.56 -2.44 -12.14
CA LEU A 4 -2.77 -1.81 -13.45
C LEU A 4 -4.10 -2.25 -14.07
N MET A 5 -4.44 -3.53 -13.96
CA MET A 5 -5.67 -4.10 -14.50
C MET A 5 -6.92 -3.51 -13.85
N ASN A 6 -6.83 -3.13 -12.58
CA ASN A 6 -7.91 -2.46 -11.86
C ASN A 6 -7.87 -0.92 -12.01
N GLY A 7 -7.09 -0.39 -12.96
CA GLY A 7 -7.12 1.03 -13.31
C GLY A 7 -6.54 1.98 -12.24
N CYS A 8 -5.86 1.46 -11.21
CA CYS A 8 -5.41 2.30 -10.10
C CYS A 8 -4.45 3.42 -10.53
N LEU A 9 -3.64 3.18 -11.57
CA LEU A 9 -2.69 4.15 -12.13
C LEU A 9 -3.39 5.36 -12.78
N ALA A 10 -4.65 5.23 -13.20
CA ALA A 10 -5.38 6.34 -13.81
C ALA A 10 -5.61 7.49 -12.82
N CYS A 11 -5.77 7.17 -11.54
CA CYS A 11 -5.97 8.17 -10.49
C CYS A 11 -4.72 8.42 -9.65
N HIS A 12 -3.91 7.39 -9.40
CA HIS A 12 -2.79 7.46 -8.46
C HIS A 12 -1.44 7.53 -9.16
N LYS A 13 -0.52 8.27 -8.54
CA LYS A 13 0.89 8.37 -8.93
C LYS A 13 1.75 7.42 -8.11
N ILE A 14 2.75 6.79 -8.73
CA ILE A 14 3.85 6.07 -8.08
C ILE A 14 5.14 6.44 -8.78
N ARG A 15 6.13 6.93 -8.03
CA ARG A 15 7.47 7.30 -8.51
C ARG A 15 7.44 8.19 -9.76
N GLY A 16 6.54 9.17 -9.75
CA GLY A 16 6.38 10.12 -10.86
C GLY A 16 5.45 9.68 -11.99
N ALA A 17 5.03 8.42 -12.03
CA ALA A 17 4.16 7.88 -13.08
C ALA A 17 2.72 7.69 -12.60
N GLY A 18 1.74 8.04 -13.45
CA GLY A 18 0.30 7.86 -13.18
C GLY A 18 -0.47 9.17 -13.02
N GLY A 19 -1.71 9.05 -12.52
CA GLY A 19 -2.64 10.16 -12.36
C GLY A 19 -2.40 11.02 -11.11
N VAL A 20 -3.17 12.10 -10.99
CA VAL A 20 -3.10 13.07 -9.88
C VAL A 20 -4.44 13.30 -9.18
N VAL A 21 -5.47 12.52 -9.53
CA VAL A 21 -6.80 12.60 -8.91
C VAL A 21 -6.76 12.07 -7.48
N GLY A 22 -6.10 10.93 -7.29
CA GLY A 22 -5.81 10.36 -5.97
C GLY A 22 -4.45 10.81 -5.46
N PRO A 23 -4.14 10.56 -4.17
CA PRO A 23 -2.83 10.85 -3.61
C PRO A 23 -1.73 10.04 -4.30
N ASP A 24 -0.52 10.61 -4.31
CA ASP A 24 0.70 9.87 -4.65
C ASP A 24 0.88 8.70 -3.67
N LEU A 25 1.11 7.49 -4.19
CA LEU A 25 1.24 6.24 -3.45
C LEU A 25 2.70 5.79 -3.27
N THR A 26 3.69 6.54 -3.75
CA THR A 26 5.13 6.19 -3.71
C THR A 26 5.60 5.70 -2.34
N PHE A 27 5.08 6.31 -1.26
CA PHE A 27 5.37 5.92 0.12
C PHE A 27 4.10 5.52 0.90
N ALA A 28 3.15 4.85 0.24
CA ALA A 28 1.90 4.42 0.86
C ALA A 28 2.13 3.47 2.05
N GLY A 29 3.05 2.51 1.91
CA GLY A 29 3.38 1.55 2.96
C GLY A 29 4.03 2.16 4.20
N GLU A 30 4.63 3.35 4.09
CA GLU A 30 5.13 4.09 5.25
C GLU A 30 4.00 4.84 5.97
N ARG A 31 3.07 5.43 5.21
CA ARG A 31 1.96 6.24 5.73
C ARG A 31 0.86 5.39 6.37
N ARG A 32 0.65 4.18 5.86
CA ARG A 32 -0.36 3.22 6.35
C ARG A 32 0.25 1.82 6.39
N LYS A 33 0.62 1.39 7.59
CA LYS A 33 1.31 0.11 7.85
C LYS A 33 0.36 -1.04 8.14
N ASP A 34 -0.88 -0.75 8.49
CA ASP A 34 -1.88 -1.76 8.87
C ASP A 34 -2.48 -2.43 7.61
N PRO A 35 -2.25 -3.73 7.39
CA PRO A 35 -2.85 -4.46 6.27
C PRO A 35 -4.38 -4.47 6.32
N LYS A 36 -4.98 -4.52 7.51
CA LYS A 36 -6.45 -4.55 7.66
C LYS A 36 -7.07 -3.26 7.15
N TRP A 37 -6.44 -2.12 7.42
CA TRP A 37 -6.87 -0.83 6.88
C TRP A 37 -6.88 -0.83 5.34
N HIS A 38 -5.87 -1.42 4.68
CA HIS A 38 -5.83 -1.46 3.21
C HIS A 38 -6.94 -2.34 2.64
N ILE A 39 -7.17 -3.52 3.21
CA ILE A 39 -8.27 -4.40 2.78
C ILE A 39 -9.63 -3.70 2.98
N GLU A 40 -9.84 -3.08 4.14
CA GLU A 40 -11.07 -2.34 4.45
C GLU A 40 -11.23 -1.13 3.53
N HIS A 41 -10.15 -0.41 3.21
CA HIS A 41 -10.15 0.72 2.29
C HIS A 41 -10.50 0.30 0.86
N PHE A 42 -9.98 -0.84 0.38
CA PHE A 42 -10.35 -1.36 -0.93
C PHE A 42 -11.81 -1.77 -0.98
N LYS A 43 -12.33 -2.41 0.07
CA LYS A 43 -13.74 -2.83 0.13
C LYS A 43 -14.69 -1.64 0.32
N PHE A 44 -14.34 -0.72 1.20
CA PHE A 44 -15.21 0.36 1.69
C PHE A 44 -14.40 1.66 1.91
N PRO A 45 -13.96 2.33 0.83
CA PRO A 45 -13.05 3.47 0.94
C PRO A 45 -13.62 4.62 1.79
N GLN A 46 -14.92 4.90 1.65
CA GLN A 46 -15.63 5.93 2.43
C GLN A 46 -15.67 5.63 3.94
N LYS A 47 -15.58 4.36 4.35
CA LYS A 47 -15.64 3.96 5.76
C LYS A 47 -14.38 4.35 6.53
N VAL A 48 -13.23 4.18 5.91
CA VAL A 48 -11.91 4.44 6.53
C VAL A 48 -11.21 5.69 5.98
N SER A 49 -11.77 6.29 4.94
CA SER A 49 -11.38 7.56 4.35
C SER A 49 -12.63 8.35 3.90
N PRO A 50 -13.36 8.99 4.85
CA PRO A 50 -14.54 9.78 4.52
C PRO A 50 -14.26 10.85 3.46
N GLY A 51 -15.15 10.98 2.47
CA GLY A 51 -14.97 11.89 1.35
C GLY A 51 -14.12 11.33 0.19
N SER A 52 -13.66 10.08 0.27
CA SER A 52 -12.86 9.46 -0.79
C SER A 52 -13.65 9.22 -2.08
N ALA A 53 -13.21 9.84 -3.18
CA ALA A 53 -13.73 9.56 -4.52
C ALA A 53 -13.29 8.19 -5.08
N MET A 54 -12.51 7.41 -4.33
CA MET A 54 -12.05 6.09 -4.76
C MET A 54 -13.24 5.12 -4.87
N PRO A 55 -13.40 4.40 -6.00
CA PRO A 55 -14.43 3.37 -6.11
C PRO A 55 -14.13 2.18 -5.19
N ALA A 56 -15.18 1.45 -4.82
CA ALA A 56 -15.05 0.23 -4.03
C ALA A 56 -14.63 -0.96 -4.92
N TYR A 57 -13.68 -1.74 -4.42
CA TYR A 57 -13.14 -2.96 -5.04
C TYR A 57 -13.54 -4.22 -4.27
N GLY A 58 -14.60 -4.16 -3.46
CA GLY A 58 -15.05 -5.30 -2.66
C GLY A 58 -15.54 -6.51 -3.48
N HIS A 59 -15.71 -6.36 -4.79
CA HIS A 59 -16.04 -7.44 -5.73
C HIS A 59 -14.83 -8.31 -6.11
N LEU A 60 -13.60 -7.85 -5.82
CA LEU A 60 -12.39 -8.64 -6.04
C LEU A 60 -12.32 -9.82 -5.07
N LYS A 61 -11.64 -10.88 -5.49
CA LYS A 61 -11.41 -12.05 -4.65
C LYS A 61 -10.55 -11.67 -3.43
N PRO A 62 -10.70 -12.35 -2.29
CA PRO A 62 -9.88 -12.10 -1.10
C PRO A 62 -8.38 -12.11 -1.40
N GLU A 63 -7.91 -13.04 -2.23
CA GLU A 63 -6.49 -13.20 -2.58
C GLU A 63 -5.96 -11.99 -3.38
N ASP A 64 -6.80 -11.42 -4.25
CA ASP A 64 -6.47 -10.22 -5.01
C ASP A 64 -6.37 -8.99 -4.10
N LEU A 65 -7.29 -8.85 -3.15
CA LEU A 65 -7.25 -7.76 -2.15
C LEU A 65 -6.03 -7.86 -1.25
N GLU A 66 -5.63 -9.07 -0.86
CA GLU A 66 -4.40 -9.33 -0.13
C GLU A 66 -3.16 -8.99 -0.97
N ALA A 67 -3.12 -9.41 -2.23
CA ALA A 67 -2.03 -9.10 -3.14
C ALA A 67 -1.87 -7.59 -3.38
N LEU A 68 -2.98 -6.85 -3.56
CA LEU A 68 -2.97 -5.38 -3.63
C LEU A 68 -2.46 -4.76 -2.33
N THR A 69 -2.87 -5.30 -1.18
CA THR A 69 -2.43 -4.82 0.13
C THR A 69 -0.92 -5.00 0.32
N VAL A 70 -0.38 -6.18 -0.02
CA VAL A 70 1.05 -6.45 0.02
C VAL A 70 1.80 -5.49 -0.90
N TYR A 71 1.27 -5.24 -2.10
CA TYR A 71 1.85 -4.26 -3.00
C TYR A 71 1.87 -2.86 -2.39
N MET A 72 0.77 -2.37 -1.82
CA MET A 72 0.73 -1.06 -1.13
C MET A 72 1.74 -0.96 0.00
N LEU A 73 1.85 -2.01 0.82
CA LEU A 73 2.81 -2.06 1.92
C LEU A 73 4.26 -2.07 1.43
N SER A 74 4.52 -2.60 0.23
CA SER A 74 5.85 -2.58 -0.40
C SER A 74 6.26 -1.20 -0.92
N LEU A 75 5.33 -0.26 -1.09
CA LEU A 75 5.59 1.11 -1.53
C LEU A 75 6.18 1.94 -0.38
N ARG A 76 7.47 1.77 -0.16
CA ARG A 76 8.28 2.44 0.85
C ARG A 76 9.64 2.85 0.25
N ARG A 77 10.36 3.73 0.94
CA ARG A 77 11.77 3.98 0.63
C ARG A 77 12.52 2.67 0.67
N ALA A 78 13.39 2.49 -0.32
CA ALA A 78 14.43 1.49 -0.19
C ALA A 78 15.21 1.79 1.10
N PRO A 79 15.60 0.77 1.88
CA PRO A 79 16.53 0.98 2.96
C PRO A 79 17.74 1.73 2.39
N SER A 80 18.16 2.81 3.07
CA SER A 80 19.45 3.42 2.75
C SER A 80 20.52 2.33 2.79
N ALA A 81 21.50 2.38 1.89
CA ALA A 81 22.66 1.47 1.93
C ALA A 81 23.30 1.42 3.34
N LEU A 82 23.23 2.53 4.08
CA LEU A 82 23.69 2.64 5.47
C LEU A 82 22.88 1.78 6.46
N ALA A 83 21.59 1.57 6.22
CA ALA A 83 20.72 0.77 7.09
C ALA A 83 20.86 -0.74 6.84
N LEU A 84 21.24 -1.15 5.63
CA LEU A 84 21.50 -2.56 5.28
C LEU A 84 22.87 -3.03 5.78
N ALA A 85 23.82 -2.10 5.94
CA ALA A 85 25.14 -2.37 6.48
C ALA A 85 25.18 -2.41 8.03
N ALA A 86 24.10 -2.00 8.70
CA ALA A 86 24.02 -2.08 10.15
C ALA A 86 23.87 -3.54 10.61
N PRO A 87 24.67 -4.03 11.57
CA PRO A 87 24.51 -5.37 12.11
C PRO A 87 23.10 -5.53 12.68
N ARG A 88 22.40 -6.61 12.31
CA ARG A 88 21.08 -6.93 12.87
C ARG A 88 21.22 -6.98 14.39
N PRO A 89 20.40 -6.24 15.17
CA PRO A 89 20.46 -6.35 16.62
C PRO A 89 20.20 -7.81 17.00
N ALA A 90 21.08 -8.38 17.81
CA ALA A 90 20.96 -9.75 18.28
C ALA A 90 19.57 -9.91 18.92
N ALA A 91 18.83 -10.91 18.47
CA ALA A 91 17.58 -11.29 19.11
C ALA A 91 17.89 -11.65 20.55
N THR A 92 17.55 -10.78 21.49
CA THR A 92 17.64 -11.08 22.92
C THR A 92 16.59 -12.15 23.20
N GLY A 93 17.03 -13.41 23.22
CA GLY A 93 16.23 -14.52 23.70
C GLY A 93 15.84 -14.25 25.15
N LYS A 94 14.55 -14.06 25.40
CA LYS A 94 14.01 -14.18 26.76
C LYS A 94 13.86 -15.68 27.04
N LYS A 95 14.50 -16.11 28.13
CA LYS A 95 14.28 -17.42 28.77
C LYS A 95 12.86 -17.52 29.29
#